data_AF-A0A7J6WKZ1-F1
#
_entry.id   AF-A0A7J6WKZ1-F1
#
_cell.length_a   1.000
_cell.length_b   1.000
_cell.length_c   1.000
_cell.angle_alpha   90.00
_cell.angle_beta   90.00
_cell.angle_gamma   90.00
#
_symmetry.space_group_name_H-M   'P 1'
#
loop_
_entity.id
_entity.type
_entity.pdbx_description
1 polymer ?
#
loop_
_entity_poly.entity_id
_entity_poly.type
_entity_poly.pdbx_seq_one_letter_code
_entity_poly.pdbx_strand_id
1 'polypeptide(L)'
;MSLSLMQERVKAHEEHKRNIKEYKQFLQSCDFIKANSQWRKVQERLEQDERCSRLEKIDRLKIFQEYLNDLEKEEEEQKKIEKEQLRRSERNNRDEFRKLMEEHVVAGVLTAKTHWREYHEKVKDLPAYVAASSNTSGATPKVLFEDVAEELEKQYYDDKTRIKDAMKFKKITMASTWTIEDLKVAVFEELSSSPISDINFKLAFDELQERVKEKEDKEVKKRQSLADNFSQFLYSIKEINSTSTWEECKTLIEDSQEYRSIGEESFKKEIFDEYITHLLEKAKEKERKRSEEKAKKEKERGERERRKEKERKEKEREHGRDRGEERSKKIETESGDVDAKEARKREKEKDRKHRKRRQNEGDEISSDKEDREDPKKARRHRSDGKKSRKHVNGNESDSEGRHKRHRREHRHGSRRNGDLEDGELGEDGEIR
;
A
#
# COMPACT_ATOMS: atom_id res chain seq x y z
N MET A 1 15.02 -1.56 100.44
CA MET A 1 13.60 -1.47 100.02
C MET A 1 13.47 -1.02 98.58
N SER A 2 13.91 0.18 98.18
CA SER A 2 13.68 0.77 96.85
C SER A 2 14.03 -0.16 95.66
N LEU A 3 15.13 -0.91 95.73
CA LEU A 3 15.53 -1.87 94.68
C LEU A 3 14.53 -3.02 94.48
N SER A 4 13.87 -3.52 95.54
CA SER A 4 12.83 -4.58 95.43
C SER A 4 11.61 -4.05 94.70
N LEU A 5 11.13 -2.87 95.09
CA LEU A 5 9.99 -2.19 94.46
C LEU A 5 10.27 -1.85 92.98
N MET A 6 11.53 -1.56 92.62
CA MET A 6 11.94 -1.40 91.22
C MET A 6 11.91 -2.75 90.47
N GLN A 7 12.47 -3.83 91.04
CA GLN A 7 12.45 -5.16 90.43
C GLN A 7 11.03 -5.74 90.27
N GLU A 8 10.14 -5.52 91.24
CA GLU A 8 8.72 -5.89 91.18
C GLU A 8 7.98 -5.12 90.07
N ARG A 9 8.21 -3.81 89.96
CA ARG A 9 7.66 -2.98 88.87
C ARG A 9 8.16 -3.40 87.49
N VAL A 10 9.43 -3.77 87.35
CA VAL A 10 9.99 -4.30 86.09
C VAL A 10 9.30 -5.61 85.72
N LYS A 11 9.20 -6.57 86.65
CA LYS A 11 8.52 -7.86 86.41
C LYS A 11 7.05 -7.69 86.02
N ALA A 12 6.31 -6.85 86.73
CA ALA A 12 4.91 -6.57 86.41
C ALA A 12 4.74 -5.93 85.02
N HIS A 13 5.66 -5.05 84.62
CA HIS A 13 5.68 -4.46 83.28
C HIS A 13 6.06 -5.48 82.19
N GLU A 14 6.98 -6.40 82.47
CA GLU A 14 7.33 -7.51 81.57
C GLU A 14 6.17 -8.49 81.38
N GLU A 15 5.46 -8.83 82.46
CA GLU A 15 4.26 -9.67 82.44
C GLU A 15 3.10 -9.00 81.69
N HIS A 16 2.85 -7.71 81.93
CA HIS A 16 1.87 -6.92 81.17
C HIS A 16 2.23 -6.91 79.66
N LYS A 17 3.50 -6.67 79.31
CA LYS A 17 4.02 -6.73 77.93
C LYS A 17 3.90 -8.13 77.30
N ARG A 18 3.90 -9.19 78.11
CA ARG A 18 3.61 -10.56 77.68
C ARG A 18 2.12 -10.76 77.44
N ASN A 19 1.25 -10.35 78.35
CA ASN A 19 -0.21 -10.46 78.21
C ASN A 19 -0.72 -9.69 76.97
N ILE A 20 -0.16 -8.52 76.68
CA ILE A 20 -0.41 -7.77 75.43
C ILE A 20 -0.13 -8.64 74.19
N LYS A 21 1.01 -9.34 74.15
CA LYS A 21 1.37 -10.21 73.02
C LYS A 21 0.47 -11.44 72.91
N GLU A 22 0.19 -12.11 74.03
CA GLU A 22 -0.69 -13.30 74.06
C GLU A 22 -2.13 -12.96 73.62
N TYR A 23 -2.59 -11.72 73.88
CA TYR A 23 -3.87 -11.20 73.39
C TYR A 23 -3.81 -10.77 71.92
N LYS A 24 -2.76 -10.10 71.44
CA LYS A 24 -2.61 -9.76 70.02
C LYS A 24 -2.54 -11.01 69.13
N GLN A 25 -1.87 -12.07 69.60
CA GLN A 25 -1.87 -13.39 68.94
C GLN A 25 -3.25 -14.05 68.94
N PHE A 26 -4.05 -13.87 69.99
CA PHE A 26 -5.44 -14.34 70.02
C PHE A 26 -6.30 -13.60 68.99
N LEU A 27 -6.17 -12.27 68.88
CA LEU A 27 -6.85 -11.49 67.83
C LEU A 27 -6.43 -11.95 66.42
N GLN A 28 -5.16 -12.24 66.19
CA GLN A 28 -4.65 -12.81 64.92
C GLN A 28 -5.23 -14.20 64.60
N SER A 29 -5.64 -14.98 65.61
CA SER A 29 -6.31 -16.28 65.41
C SER A 29 -7.84 -16.19 65.23
N CYS A 30 -8.40 -14.99 65.14
CA CYS A 30 -9.85 -14.77 65.05
C CYS A 30 -10.28 -14.38 63.62
N ASP A 31 -10.55 -15.37 62.75
CA ASP A 31 -10.99 -15.20 61.34
C ASP A 31 -12.23 -14.28 61.14
N PHE A 32 -12.96 -13.98 62.21
CA PHE A 32 -14.12 -13.09 62.21
C PHE A 32 -13.76 -11.61 62.40
N ILE A 33 -12.49 -11.28 62.67
CA ILE A 33 -11.97 -9.90 62.69
C ILE A 33 -11.41 -9.55 61.31
N LYS A 34 -11.73 -8.36 60.85
CA LYS A 34 -11.29 -7.73 59.59
C LYS A 34 -11.05 -6.24 59.86
N ALA A 35 -10.26 -5.54 59.03
CA ALA A 35 -9.96 -4.11 59.19
C ALA A 35 -11.19 -3.22 59.52
N ASN A 36 -12.34 -3.48 58.89
CA ASN A 36 -13.59 -2.74 59.12
C ASN A 36 -14.45 -3.20 60.33
N SER A 37 -13.91 -4.04 61.23
CA SER A 37 -14.67 -4.63 62.33
C SER A 37 -14.89 -3.66 63.48
N GLN A 38 -16.11 -3.64 64.03
CA GLN A 38 -16.47 -2.74 65.12
C GLN A 38 -16.36 -3.46 66.46
N TRP A 39 -15.60 -2.91 67.42
CA TRP A 39 -15.40 -3.48 68.77
C TRP A 39 -16.71 -3.99 69.40
N ARG A 40 -17.78 -3.19 69.35
CA ARG A 40 -19.12 -3.53 69.90
C ARG A 40 -19.73 -4.83 69.34
N LYS A 41 -19.31 -5.30 68.16
CA LYS A 41 -19.82 -6.54 67.51
C LYS A 41 -18.95 -7.77 67.82
N VAL A 42 -17.72 -7.56 68.30
CA VAL A 42 -16.77 -8.64 68.60
C VAL A 42 -16.49 -8.78 70.10
N GLN A 43 -16.71 -7.73 70.89
CA GLN A 43 -16.41 -7.68 72.32
C GLN A 43 -16.97 -8.88 73.09
N GLU A 44 -18.26 -9.21 72.93
CA GLU A 44 -18.88 -10.35 73.62
C GLU A 44 -18.20 -11.69 73.32
N ARG A 45 -17.71 -11.88 72.09
CA ARG A 45 -17.00 -13.10 71.66
C ARG A 45 -15.53 -13.10 72.08
N LEU A 46 -14.91 -11.93 72.22
CA LEU A 46 -13.53 -11.78 72.70
C LEU A 46 -13.42 -11.86 74.23
N GLU A 47 -14.42 -11.35 74.96
CA GLU A 47 -14.48 -11.40 76.43
C GLU A 47 -14.83 -12.80 76.98
N GLN A 48 -15.10 -13.78 76.11
CA GLN A 48 -15.22 -15.21 76.43
C GLN A 48 -13.86 -15.91 76.62
N ASP A 49 -12.74 -15.34 76.15
CA ASP A 49 -11.40 -15.93 76.29
C ASP A 49 -10.71 -15.45 77.59
N GLU A 50 -10.06 -16.38 78.31
CA GLU A 50 -9.38 -16.09 79.59
C GLU A 50 -8.29 -15.01 79.49
N ARG A 51 -7.66 -14.82 78.32
CA ARG A 51 -6.60 -13.83 78.09
C ARG A 51 -7.15 -12.41 78.18
N CYS A 52 -8.42 -12.18 77.84
CA CYS A 52 -9.08 -10.89 78.07
C CYS A 52 -9.01 -10.51 79.55
N SER A 53 -9.32 -11.44 80.45
CA SER A 53 -9.31 -11.20 81.91
C SER A 53 -7.93 -10.84 82.48
N ARG A 54 -6.84 -11.08 81.74
CA ARG A 54 -5.46 -10.71 82.13
C ARG A 54 -5.06 -9.28 81.74
N LEU A 55 -5.98 -8.52 81.12
CA LEU A 55 -5.76 -7.14 80.64
C LEU A 55 -6.89 -6.21 81.07
N GLU A 56 -6.57 -4.94 81.30
CA GLU A 56 -7.56 -3.89 81.55
C GLU A 56 -8.43 -3.62 80.32
N LYS A 57 -9.68 -3.16 80.54
CA LYS A 57 -10.61 -2.83 79.44
C LYS A 57 -10.07 -1.76 78.49
N ILE A 58 -9.27 -0.82 79.02
CA ILE A 58 -8.60 0.21 78.23
C ILE A 58 -7.57 -0.41 77.29
N ASP A 59 -6.74 -1.32 77.78
CA ASP A 59 -5.67 -1.93 76.98
C ASP A 59 -6.21 -2.95 75.97
N ARG A 60 -7.24 -3.74 76.33
CA ARG A 60 -7.97 -4.57 75.35
C ARG A 60 -8.43 -3.76 74.14
N LEU A 61 -8.98 -2.56 74.38
CA LEU A 61 -9.46 -1.66 73.33
C LEU A 61 -8.29 -1.06 72.51
N LYS A 62 -7.20 -0.61 73.16
CA LYS A 62 -5.99 -0.14 72.47
C LYS A 62 -5.43 -1.22 71.54
N ILE A 63 -5.18 -2.42 72.05
CA ILE A 63 -4.58 -3.53 71.31
C ILE A 63 -5.48 -3.96 70.14
N PHE A 64 -6.80 -3.90 70.33
CA PHE A 64 -7.76 -4.12 69.25
C PHE A 64 -7.72 -3.02 68.18
N GLN A 65 -7.63 -1.74 68.57
CA GLN A 65 -7.48 -0.63 67.62
C GLN A 65 -6.14 -0.69 66.87
N GLU A 66 -5.03 -0.97 67.56
CA GLU A 66 -3.72 -1.23 66.96
C GLU A 66 -3.78 -2.39 65.97
N TYR A 67 -4.46 -3.50 66.32
CA TYR A 67 -4.62 -4.65 65.43
C TYR A 67 -5.50 -4.35 64.20
N LEU A 68 -6.56 -3.55 64.33
CA LEU A 68 -7.34 -3.10 63.17
C LEU A 68 -6.54 -2.20 62.24
N ASN A 69 -5.74 -1.28 62.80
CA ASN A 69 -4.86 -0.40 62.02
C ASN A 69 -3.77 -1.21 61.30
N ASP A 70 -3.20 -2.24 61.96
CA ASP A 70 -2.27 -3.17 61.32
C ASP A 70 -2.93 -3.93 60.16
N LEU A 71 -4.16 -4.45 60.34
CA LEU A 71 -4.92 -5.11 59.28
C LEU A 71 -5.28 -4.18 58.12
N GLU A 72 -5.66 -2.93 58.39
CA GLU A 72 -5.96 -1.94 57.35
C GLU A 72 -4.69 -1.62 56.54
N LYS A 73 -3.56 -1.42 57.23
CA LYS A 73 -2.25 -1.19 56.63
C LYS A 73 -1.76 -2.40 55.81
N GLU A 74 -2.00 -3.63 56.29
CA GLU A 74 -1.70 -4.86 55.54
C GLU A 74 -2.59 -4.97 54.28
N GLU A 75 -3.88 -4.63 54.36
CA GLU A 75 -4.78 -4.59 53.21
C GLU A 75 -4.40 -3.50 52.19
N GLU A 76 -3.92 -2.33 52.63
CA GLU A 76 -3.36 -1.29 51.76
C GLU A 76 -2.03 -1.69 51.12
N GLU A 77 -1.13 -2.31 51.87
CA GLU A 77 0.15 -2.81 51.36
C GLU A 77 -0.07 -3.94 50.34
N GLN A 78 -1.03 -4.84 50.58
CA GLN A 78 -1.42 -5.88 49.63
C GLN A 78 -1.97 -5.29 48.33
N LYS A 79 -2.93 -4.36 48.39
CA LYS A 79 -3.45 -3.65 47.21
C LYS A 79 -2.37 -2.88 46.46
N LYS A 80 -1.40 -2.30 47.18
CA LYS A 80 -0.25 -1.59 46.60
C LYS A 80 0.68 -2.56 45.87
N ILE A 81 0.96 -3.74 46.45
CA ILE A 81 1.75 -4.80 45.83
C ILE A 81 1.04 -5.33 44.57
N GLU A 82 -0.25 -5.67 44.64
CA GLU A 82 -1.05 -6.15 43.48
C GLU A 82 -1.05 -5.12 42.34
N LYS A 83 -1.30 -3.84 42.67
CA LYS A 83 -1.28 -2.73 41.70
C LYS A 83 0.11 -2.49 41.11
N GLU A 84 1.18 -2.77 41.85
CA GLU A 84 2.54 -2.71 41.31
C GLU A 84 2.88 -3.94 40.46
N GLN A 85 2.46 -5.15 40.85
CA GLN A 85 2.60 -6.37 40.06
C GLN A 85 1.91 -6.21 38.70
N LEU A 86 0.68 -5.71 38.66
CA LEU A 86 -0.03 -5.40 37.41
C LEU A 86 0.76 -4.41 36.53
N ARG A 87 1.29 -3.33 37.12
CA ARG A 87 2.14 -2.35 36.42
C ARG A 87 3.46 -2.93 35.94
N ARG A 88 4.02 -3.93 36.63
CA ARG A 88 5.23 -4.67 36.22
C ARG A 88 4.91 -5.60 35.05
N SER A 89 3.79 -6.33 35.07
CA SER A 89 3.35 -7.13 33.91
C SER A 89 2.98 -6.27 32.70
N GLU A 90 2.29 -5.14 32.86
CA GLU A 90 1.97 -4.22 31.75
C GLU A 90 3.22 -3.58 31.13
N ARG A 91 4.34 -3.49 31.88
CA ARG A 91 5.66 -3.13 31.32
C ARG A 91 6.24 -4.32 30.55
N ASN A 92 6.39 -5.47 31.20
CA ASN A 92 6.95 -6.69 30.60
C ASN A 92 6.25 -7.08 29.29
N ASN A 93 4.93 -6.96 29.20
CA ASN A 93 4.16 -7.20 27.98
C ASN A 93 4.59 -6.30 26.80
N ARG A 94 4.88 -5.02 27.07
CA ARG A 94 5.37 -4.06 26.06
C ARG A 94 6.84 -4.24 25.76
N ASP A 95 7.61 -4.68 26.74
CA ASP A 95 9.05 -4.93 26.59
C ASP A 95 9.29 -6.19 25.74
N GLU A 96 8.53 -7.27 25.93
CA GLU A 96 8.50 -8.44 25.03
C GLU A 96 7.98 -8.08 23.62
N PHE A 97 7.00 -7.17 23.49
CA PHE A 97 6.56 -6.71 22.16
C PHE A 97 7.62 -5.87 21.44
N ARG A 98 8.44 -5.07 22.16
CA ARG A 98 9.61 -4.39 21.55
C ARG A 98 10.69 -5.37 21.13
N LYS A 99 11.01 -6.36 21.97
CA LYS A 99 11.95 -7.44 21.63
C LYS A 99 11.50 -8.21 20.37
N LEU A 100 10.21 -8.51 20.23
CA LEU A 100 9.65 -9.08 19.00
C LEU A 100 9.84 -8.16 17.78
N MET A 101 9.69 -6.84 17.95
CA MET A 101 10.00 -5.88 16.88
C MET A 101 11.49 -5.84 16.54
N GLU A 102 12.39 -5.89 17.53
CA GLU A 102 13.85 -5.96 17.33
C GLU A 102 14.24 -7.24 16.57
N GLU A 103 13.68 -8.40 16.94
CA GLU A 103 13.85 -9.66 16.20
C GLU A 103 13.32 -9.54 14.75
N HIS A 104 12.18 -8.88 14.54
CA HIS A 104 11.64 -8.60 13.21
C HIS A 104 12.45 -7.57 12.40
N VAL A 105 13.17 -6.64 13.04
CA VAL A 105 14.14 -5.75 12.37
C VAL A 105 15.35 -6.54 11.88
N VAL A 106 15.95 -7.36 12.75
CA VAL A 106 17.11 -8.20 12.38
C VAL A 106 16.76 -9.18 11.26
N ALA A 107 15.53 -9.72 11.27
CA ALA A 107 15.02 -10.58 10.21
C ALA A 107 14.59 -9.85 8.92
N GLY A 108 14.61 -8.50 8.87
CA GLY A 108 14.13 -7.71 7.73
C GLY A 108 12.62 -7.80 7.47
N VAL A 109 11.85 -8.26 8.45
CA VAL A 109 10.37 -8.34 8.43
C VAL A 109 9.75 -6.98 8.75
N LEU A 110 10.45 -6.19 9.56
CA LEU A 110 10.22 -4.77 9.88
C LEU A 110 11.37 -3.93 9.32
N THR A 111 11.05 -2.90 8.53
CA THR A 111 12.02 -2.05 7.85
C THR A 111 11.52 -0.61 7.75
N ALA A 112 12.40 0.32 7.38
CA ALA A 112 12.10 1.72 7.07
C ALA A 112 11.08 1.98 5.93
N LYS A 113 10.52 0.93 5.31
CA LYS A 113 9.43 1.04 4.31
C LYS A 113 8.18 0.25 4.72
N THR A 114 8.13 -0.30 5.93
CA THR A 114 7.04 -1.17 6.40
C THR A 114 5.95 -0.34 7.07
N HIS A 115 4.70 -0.47 6.62
CA HIS A 115 3.57 0.26 7.20
C HIS A 115 2.86 -0.53 8.31
N TRP A 116 2.28 0.17 9.29
CA TRP A 116 1.57 -0.46 10.43
C TRP A 116 0.54 -1.51 10.02
N ARG A 117 -0.23 -1.27 8.94
CA ARG A 117 -1.22 -2.23 8.42
C ARG A 117 -0.57 -3.57 8.04
N GLU A 118 0.56 -3.54 7.35
CA GLU A 118 1.27 -4.72 6.88
C GLU A 118 2.01 -5.44 8.01
N TYR A 119 2.48 -4.70 9.02
CA TYR A 119 3.08 -5.27 10.21
C TYR A 119 2.02 -5.92 11.13
N HIS A 120 0.90 -5.23 11.36
CA HIS A 120 -0.25 -5.71 12.13
C HIS A 120 -0.74 -7.08 11.66
N GLU A 121 -0.93 -7.27 10.34
CA GLU A 121 -1.38 -8.57 9.81
C GLU A 121 -0.39 -9.73 10.08
N LYS A 122 0.88 -9.44 10.34
CA LYS A 122 1.91 -10.44 10.73
C LYS A 122 1.96 -10.69 12.24
N VAL A 123 1.52 -9.75 13.08
CA VAL A 123 1.70 -9.82 14.55
C VAL A 123 0.43 -9.93 15.37
N LYS A 124 -0.75 -9.64 14.79
CA LYS A 124 -2.05 -9.61 15.50
C LYS A 124 -2.37 -10.88 16.31
N ASP A 125 -1.90 -12.04 15.84
CA ASP A 125 -2.15 -13.36 16.44
C ASP A 125 -1.00 -13.82 17.37
N LEU A 126 0.08 -13.04 17.51
CA LEU A 126 1.26 -13.41 18.30
C LEU A 126 1.07 -13.08 19.80
N PRO A 127 1.49 -13.97 20.73
CA PRO A 127 1.26 -13.78 22.17
C PRO A 127 1.75 -12.44 22.74
N ALA A 128 2.91 -11.94 22.30
CA ALA A 128 3.45 -10.66 22.76
C ALA A 128 2.58 -9.46 22.32
N TYR A 129 2.03 -9.49 21.10
CA TYR A 129 1.09 -8.45 20.65
C TYR A 129 -0.24 -8.52 21.41
N VAL A 130 -0.79 -9.72 21.60
CA VAL A 130 -2.05 -9.92 22.34
C VAL A 130 -1.91 -9.46 23.79
N ALA A 131 -0.80 -9.81 24.46
CA ALA A 131 -0.49 -9.36 25.81
C ALA A 131 -0.32 -7.83 25.88
N ALA A 132 0.46 -7.23 24.98
CA ALA A 132 0.64 -5.78 24.93
C ALA A 132 -0.65 -5.01 24.58
N SER A 133 -1.54 -5.60 23.77
CA SER A 133 -2.86 -5.05 23.43
C SER A 133 -3.87 -5.15 24.57
N SER A 134 -3.70 -6.12 25.47
CA SER A 134 -4.59 -6.35 26.62
C SER A 134 -4.26 -5.47 27.83
N ASN A 135 -3.18 -4.68 27.76
CA ASN A 135 -2.82 -3.73 28.81
C ASN A 135 -3.86 -2.61 28.93
N THR A 136 -4.17 -2.22 30.18
CA THR A 136 -5.08 -1.10 30.49
C THR A 136 -4.39 0.27 30.48
N SER A 137 -3.06 0.28 30.53
CA SER A 137 -2.26 1.50 30.71
C SER A 137 -0.95 1.47 29.89
N GLY A 138 -0.53 2.65 29.43
CA GLY A 138 0.72 2.88 28.73
C GLY A 138 0.58 3.05 27.21
N ALA A 139 1.72 3.03 26.52
CA ALA A 139 1.76 3.10 25.05
C ALA A 139 1.14 1.84 24.42
N THR A 140 0.29 2.03 23.41
CA THR A 140 -0.33 0.93 22.66
C THR A 140 0.69 0.28 21.72
N PRO A 141 0.48 -0.97 21.27
CA PRO A 141 1.36 -1.63 20.30
C PRO A 141 1.58 -0.83 19.01
N LYS A 142 0.60 -0.03 18.58
CA LYS A 142 0.74 0.88 17.43
C LYS A 142 1.74 2.01 17.72
N VAL A 143 1.67 2.65 18.89
CA VAL A 143 2.62 3.70 19.28
C VAL A 143 4.03 3.13 19.41
N LEU A 144 4.17 1.95 20.04
CA LEU A 144 5.46 1.26 20.16
C LEU A 144 6.07 0.90 18.79
N PHE A 145 5.24 0.59 17.79
CA PHE A 145 5.67 0.42 16.41
C PHE A 145 6.06 1.76 15.76
N GLU A 146 5.32 2.84 16.01
CA GLU A 146 5.62 4.17 15.47
C GLU A 146 6.96 4.69 16.00
N ASP A 147 7.25 4.50 17.30
CA ASP A 147 8.55 4.78 17.93
C ASP A 147 9.72 4.06 17.19
N VAL A 148 9.54 2.78 16.85
CA VAL A 148 10.55 1.95 16.16
C VAL A 148 10.64 2.30 14.67
N ALA A 149 9.52 2.58 14.02
CA ALA A 149 9.47 2.94 12.60
C ALA A 149 10.16 4.28 12.32
N GLU A 150 9.97 5.29 13.18
CA GLU A 150 10.64 6.60 13.05
C GLU A 150 12.17 6.46 13.14
N GLU A 151 12.67 5.69 14.11
CA GLU A 151 14.11 5.45 14.26
C GLU A 151 14.69 4.65 13.07
N LEU A 152 13.95 3.68 12.52
CA LEU A 152 14.35 2.96 11.30
C LEU A 152 14.35 3.86 10.06
N GLU A 153 13.34 4.71 9.88
CA GLU A 153 13.27 5.68 8.77
C GLU A 153 14.44 6.67 8.83
N LYS A 154 14.77 7.17 10.03
CA LYS A 154 15.93 8.01 10.30
C LYS A 154 17.26 7.31 9.98
N GLN A 155 17.48 6.11 10.53
CA GLN A 155 18.69 5.31 10.24
C GLN A 155 18.84 5.03 8.75
N TYR A 156 17.75 4.64 8.06
CA TYR A 156 17.76 4.44 6.62
C TYR A 156 18.09 5.73 5.84
N TYR A 157 17.58 6.90 6.27
CA TYR A 157 17.90 8.17 5.63
C TYR A 157 19.38 8.54 5.78
N ASP A 158 19.94 8.37 6.97
CA ASP A 158 21.35 8.66 7.25
C ASP A 158 22.28 7.70 6.48
N ASP A 159 22.02 6.38 6.54
CA ASP A 159 22.75 5.36 5.80
C ASP A 159 22.72 5.60 4.29
N LYS A 160 21.54 5.87 3.73
CA LYS A 160 21.32 6.21 2.32
C LYS A 160 22.04 7.50 1.91
N THR A 161 22.18 8.46 2.82
CA THR A 161 22.95 9.68 2.58
C THR A 161 24.44 9.37 2.55
N ARG A 162 24.95 8.59 3.51
CA ARG A 162 26.36 8.12 3.55
C ARG A 162 26.75 7.31 2.31
N ILE A 163 25.89 6.38 1.85
CA ILE A 163 26.09 5.65 0.58
C ILE A 163 26.20 6.63 -0.60
N LYS A 164 25.25 7.56 -0.73
CA LYS A 164 25.26 8.55 -1.82
C LYS A 164 26.49 9.46 -1.80
N ASP A 165 26.99 9.82 -0.62
CA ASP A 165 28.16 10.70 -0.50
C ASP A 165 29.47 9.97 -0.74
N ALA A 166 29.63 8.73 -0.27
CA ALA A 166 30.72 7.84 -0.67
C ALA A 166 30.79 7.65 -2.20
N MET A 167 29.63 7.47 -2.85
CA MET A 167 29.54 7.39 -4.30
C MET A 167 29.95 8.68 -5.01
N LYS A 168 29.53 9.86 -4.52
CA LYS A 168 29.95 11.16 -5.07
C LYS A 168 31.46 11.37 -4.94
N PHE A 169 32.03 11.04 -3.76
CA PHE A 169 33.44 11.21 -3.46
C PHE A 169 34.32 10.40 -4.43
N LYS A 170 34.00 9.12 -4.61
CA LYS A 170 34.64 8.23 -5.59
C LYS A 170 34.20 8.44 -7.05
N LYS A 171 33.31 9.40 -7.32
CA LYS A 171 32.72 9.71 -8.65
C LYS A 171 32.08 8.49 -9.35
N ILE A 172 31.52 7.58 -8.55
CA ILE A 172 30.92 6.33 -9.03
C ILE A 172 29.66 6.63 -9.85
N THR A 173 29.63 6.13 -11.08
CA THR A 173 28.42 6.09 -11.92
C THR A 173 27.89 4.67 -11.93
N MET A 174 26.68 4.45 -11.39
CA MET A 174 26.00 3.15 -11.48
C MET A 174 25.44 2.93 -12.89
N ALA A 175 25.56 1.68 -13.35
CA ALA A 175 24.84 1.18 -14.52
C ALA A 175 23.77 0.17 -14.07
N SER A 176 22.73 -0.05 -14.89
CA SER A 176 21.63 -0.99 -14.58
C SER A 176 22.04 -2.46 -14.45
N THR A 177 23.30 -2.80 -14.75
CA THR A 177 23.90 -4.14 -14.60
C THR A 177 24.57 -4.40 -13.25
N TRP A 178 24.72 -3.38 -12.39
CA TRP A 178 25.41 -3.52 -11.09
C TRP A 178 24.65 -4.43 -10.12
N THR A 179 25.39 -5.22 -9.34
CA THR A 179 24.88 -6.02 -8.21
C THR A 179 24.99 -5.25 -6.87
N ILE A 180 24.38 -5.80 -5.81
CA ILE A 180 24.50 -5.25 -4.45
C ILE A 180 25.96 -5.36 -3.98
N GLU A 181 26.62 -6.44 -4.35
CA GLU A 181 28.01 -6.77 -4.05
C GLU A 181 28.97 -5.77 -4.71
N ASP A 182 28.75 -5.44 -5.99
CA ASP A 182 29.51 -4.39 -6.70
C ASP A 182 29.41 -3.04 -5.98
N LEU A 183 28.19 -2.65 -5.56
CA LEU A 183 28.00 -1.41 -4.80
C LEU A 183 28.73 -1.48 -3.46
N LYS A 184 28.54 -2.55 -2.66
CA LYS A 184 29.20 -2.74 -1.37
C LYS A 184 30.71 -2.61 -1.48
N VAL A 185 31.35 -3.29 -2.45
CA VAL A 185 32.79 -3.21 -2.71
C VAL A 185 33.20 -1.79 -3.09
N ALA A 186 32.46 -1.13 -3.99
CA ALA A 186 32.81 0.20 -4.46
C ALA A 186 32.78 1.28 -3.35
N VAL A 187 31.84 1.20 -2.40
CA VAL A 187 31.74 2.16 -1.26
C VAL A 187 32.46 1.70 0.02
N PHE A 188 32.97 0.46 0.08
CA PHE A 188 33.49 -0.17 1.30
C PHE A 188 34.46 0.72 2.09
N GLU A 189 35.51 1.23 1.45
CA GLU A 189 36.60 1.98 2.10
C GLU A 189 36.10 3.24 2.85
N GLU A 190 35.06 3.93 2.35
CA GLU A 190 34.49 5.12 2.99
C GLU A 190 33.61 4.75 4.19
N LEU A 191 32.95 3.60 4.12
CA LEU A 191 31.98 3.12 5.11
C LEU A 191 32.58 2.16 6.15
N SER A 192 33.84 1.76 6.00
CA SER A 192 34.63 0.99 6.99
C SER A 192 34.64 1.62 8.39
N SER A 193 34.38 2.93 8.49
CA SER A 193 34.29 3.70 9.74
C SER A 193 33.06 3.37 10.60
N SER A 194 31.96 2.92 9.99
CA SER A 194 30.73 2.51 10.69
C SER A 194 29.86 1.73 9.68
N PRO A 195 29.67 0.41 9.88
CA PRO A 195 28.98 -0.44 8.91
C PRO A 195 27.48 -0.14 8.86
N ILE A 196 26.95 -0.15 7.63
CA ILE A 196 25.53 0.02 7.33
C ILE A 196 24.84 -1.35 7.33
N SER A 197 23.61 -1.43 7.83
CA SER A 197 22.81 -2.67 7.80
C SER A 197 22.59 -3.17 6.37
N ASP A 198 22.76 -4.47 6.14
CA ASP A 198 22.53 -5.11 4.83
C ASP A 198 21.11 -4.85 4.28
N ILE A 199 20.13 -4.68 5.18
CA ILE A 199 18.75 -4.30 4.83
C ILE A 199 18.72 -2.87 4.26
N ASN A 200 19.36 -1.90 4.93
CA ASN A 200 19.43 -0.51 4.48
C ASN A 200 20.25 -0.38 3.19
N PHE A 201 21.35 -1.14 3.07
CA PHE A 201 22.15 -1.26 1.85
C PHE A 201 21.30 -1.71 0.66
N LYS A 202 20.51 -2.79 0.83
CA LYS A 202 19.61 -3.28 -0.22
C LYS A 202 18.52 -2.25 -0.55
N LEU A 203 17.84 -1.70 0.45
CA LEU A 203 16.78 -0.69 0.26
C LEU A 203 17.28 0.61 -0.41
N ALA A 204 18.56 0.94 -0.25
CA ALA A 204 19.22 2.05 -0.93
C ALA A 204 19.65 1.68 -2.36
N PHE A 205 20.21 0.48 -2.55
CA PHE A 205 20.56 -0.06 -3.86
C PHE A 205 19.35 -0.18 -4.80
N ASP A 206 18.22 -0.71 -4.30
CA ASP A 206 16.99 -0.89 -5.10
C ASP A 206 16.47 0.47 -5.60
N GLU A 207 16.45 1.50 -4.75
CA GLU A 207 16.07 2.88 -5.13
C GLU A 207 17.09 3.55 -6.08
N LEU A 208 18.36 3.17 -6.00
CA LEU A 208 19.40 3.65 -6.92
C LEU A 208 19.26 2.98 -8.30
N GLN A 209 19.07 1.66 -8.36
CA GLN A 209 18.78 0.95 -9.62
C GLN A 209 17.50 1.47 -10.27
N GLU A 210 16.43 1.68 -9.51
CA GLU A 210 15.18 2.27 -9.99
C GLU A 210 15.44 3.65 -10.64
N ARG A 211 16.26 4.52 -10.01
CA ARG A 211 16.63 5.82 -10.60
C ARG A 211 17.61 5.75 -11.77
N VAL A 212 18.35 4.67 -11.98
CA VAL A 212 19.12 4.46 -13.22
C VAL A 212 18.16 4.08 -14.34
N LYS A 213 17.31 3.06 -14.11
CA LYS A 213 16.30 2.61 -15.07
C LYS A 213 15.35 3.73 -15.46
N GLU A 214 14.85 4.53 -14.52
CA GLU A 214 14.04 5.72 -14.81
C GLU A 214 14.73 6.69 -15.78
N LYS A 215 16.05 6.89 -15.67
CA LYS A 215 16.80 7.81 -16.55
C LYS A 215 16.94 7.21 -17.94
N GLU A 216 17.31 5.95 -18.03
CA GLU A 216 17.38 5.18 -19.29
C GLU A 216 16.02 5.24 -20.00
N ASP A 217 14.93 4.97 -19.29
CA ASP A 217 13.54 5.09 -19.78
C ASP A 217 13.20 6.50 -20.29
N LYS A 218 13.62 7.54 -19.53
CA LYS A 218 13.39 8.95 -19.89
C LYS A 218 14.24 9.37 -21.09
N GLU A 219 15.40 8.76 -21.32
CA GLU A 219 16.24 9.00 -22.52
C GLU A 219 15.73 8.23 -23.74
N VAL A 220 15.29 6.99 -23.59
CA VAL A 220 14.57 6.22 -24.63
C VAL A 220 13.32 6.99 -25.08
N LYS A 221 12.49 7.47 -24.14
CA LYS A 221 11.29 8.26 -24.43
C LYS A 221 11.61 9.61 -25.12
N LYS A 222 12.73 10.26 -24.79
CA LYS A 222 13.22 11.44 -25.52
C LYS A 222 13.67 11.09 -26.95
N ARG A 223 14.45 10.03 -27.13
CA ARG A 223 14.90 9.57 -28.46
C ARG A 223 13.71 9.19 -29.35
N GLN A 224 12.74 8.47 -28.80
CA GLN A 224 11.49 8.16 -29.51
C GLN A 224 10.73 9.43 -29.89
N SER A 225 10.56 10.39 -28.98
CA SER A 225 9.87 11.65 -29.31
C SER A 225 10.59 12.46 -30.41
N LEU A 226 11.92 12.44 -30.45
CA LEU A 226 12.69 13.04 -31.54
C LEU A 226 12.46 12.28 -32.86
N ALA A 227 12.44 10.94 -32.84
CA ALA A 227 12.14 10.11 -34.00
C ALA A 227 10.71 10.31 -34.53
N ASP A 228 9.72 10.38 -33.64
CA ASP A 228 8.30 10.63 -33.97
C ASP A 228 8.12 12.01 -34.62
N ASN A 229 8.81 13.04 -34.10
CA ASN A 229 8.77 14.40 -34.63
C ASN A 229 9.46 14.48 -36.01
N PHE A 230 10.65 13.90 -36.16
CA PHE A 230 11.37 13.87 -37.43
C PHE A 230 10.62 13.04 -38.49
N SER A 231 10.01 11.92 -38.10
CA SER A 231 9.10 11.14 -38.96
C SER A 231 7.92 11.98 -39.44
N GLN A 232 7.24 12.70 -38.55
CA GLN A 232 6.12 13.60 -38.92
C GLN A 232 6.56 14.71 -39.87
N PHE A 233 7.77 15.25 -39.69
CA PHE A 233 8.36 16.20 -40.63
C PHE A 233 8.60 15.56 -42.01
N LEU A 234 9.21 14.37 -42.07
CA LEU A 234 9.40 13.63 -43.32
C LEU A 234 8.07 13.34 -44.06
N TYR A 235 7.00 12.97 -43.33
CA TYR A 235 5.64 12.82 -43.90
C TYR A 235 5.04 14.11 -44.46
N SER A 236 5.53 15.29 -44.05
CA SER A 236 5.05 16.58 -44.55
C SER A 236 5.68 16.99 -45.88
N ILE A 237 6.90 16.51 -46.16
CA ILE A 237 7.66 16.82 -47.38
C ILE A 237 7.15 15.97 -48.53
N LYS A 238 6.53 16.63 -49.52
CA LYS A 238 5.90 15.96 -50.69
C LYS A 238 6.89 15.57 -51.79
N GLU A 239 8.11 16.08 -51.74
CA GLU A 239 9.18 15.77 -52.69
C GLU A 239 9.84 14.41 -52.44
N ILE A 240 9.85 13.95 -51.18
CA ILE A 240 10.38 12.62 -50.82
C ILE A 240 9.41 11.55 -51.32
N ASN A 241 9.95 10.62 -52.12
CA ASN A 241 9.21 9.53 -52.73
C ASN A 241 9.88 8.18 -52.44
N SER A 242 9.23 7.07 -52.79
CA SER A 242 9.70 5.71 -52.50
C SER A 242 10.96 5.26 -53.26
N THR A 243 11.61 6.16 -54.00
CA THR A 243 12.89 5.97 -54.68
C THR A 243 13.92 7.06 -54.35
N SER A 244 13.58 8.04 -53.50
CA SER A 244 14.52 9.07 -53.04
C SER A 244 15.64 8.48 -52.19
N THR A 245 16.86 8.93 -52.42
CA THR A 245 18.04 8.55 -51.64
C THR A 245 18.20 9.42 -50.38
N TRP A 246 18.99 8.94 -49.42
CA TRP A 246 19.33 9.68 -48.21
C TRP A 246 19.97 11.04 -48.52
N GLU A 247 20.95 11.09 -49.44
CA GLU A 247 21.69 12.33 -49.75
C GLU A 247 20.81 13.38 -50.43
N GLU A 248 19.89 12.98 -51.33
CA GLU A 248 18.90 13.90 -51.91
C GLU A 248 18.02 14.52 -50.82
N CYS A 249 17.51 13.67 -49.91
CA CYS A 249 16.63 14.13 -48.84
C CYS A 249 17.36 14.98 -47.79
N LYS A 250 18.63 14.66 -47.51
CA LYS A 250 19.51 15.41 -46.62
C LYS A 250 19.59 16.89 -46.98
N THR A 251 19.76 17.22 -48.26
CA THR A 251 19.77 18.62 -48.74
C THR A 251 18.44 19.37 -48.57
N LEU A 252 17.32 18.64 -48.45
CA LEU A 252 15.99 19.22 -48.20
C LEU A 252 15.67 19.39 -46.71
N ILE A 253 16.41 18.71 -45.82
CA ILE A 253 16.09 18.62 -44.38
C ILE A 253 17.18 19.16 -43.46
N GLU A 254 18.41 19.39 -43.94
CA GLU A 254 19.55 19.78 -43.08
C GLU A 254 19.38 21.13 -42.35
N ASP A 255 18.59 22.04 -42.95
CA ASP A 255 18.22 23.32 -42.33
C ASP A 255 17.03 23.25 -41.37
N SER A 256 16.31 22.12 -41.31
CA SER A 256 15.15 21.95 -40.42
C SER A 256 15.56 21.87 -38.95
N GLN A 257 14.69 22.37 -38.06
CA GLN A 257 14.90 22.28 -36.62
C GLN A 257 14.85 20.82 -36.16
N GLU A 258 14.03 20.00 -36.81
CA GLU A 258 13.81 18.58 -36.54
C GLU A 258 15.08 17.77 -36.83
N TYR A 259 15.70 17.96 -38.00
CA TYR A 259 17.00 17.35 -38.33
C TYR A 259 18.13 17.81 -37.40
N ARG A 260 18.15 19.10 -37.04
CA ARG A 260 19.17 19.69 -36.16
C ARG A 260 19.00 19.30 -34.68
N SER A 261 17.79 18.92 -34.27
CA SER A 261 17.50 18.45 -32.90
C SER A 261 17.95 17.01 -32.63
N ILE A 262 18.23 16.23 -33.68
CA ILE A 262 18.91 14.94 -33.59
C ILE A 262 20.42 15.17 -33.81
N GLY A 263 21.26 14.69 -32.89
CA GLY A 263 22.72 14.82 -33.02
C GLY A 263 23.36 13.76 -33.94
N GLU A 264 22.88 12.52 -33.88
CA GLU A 264 23.51 11.36 -34.53
C GLU A 264 22.99 11.15 -35.96
N GLU A 265 23.87 11.14 -36.96
CA GLU A 265 23.46 10.99 -38.38
C GLU A 265 22.97 9.57 -38.72
N SER A 266 23.56 8.55 -38.07
CA SER A 266 23.10 7.16 -38.04
C SER A 266 21.59 7.05 -37.76
N PHE A 267 21.16 7.61 -36.63
CA PHE A 267 19.78 7.56 -36.15
C PHE A 267 18.82 8.32 -37.08
N LYS A 268 19.23 9.47 -37.64
CA LYS A 268 18.42 10.18 -38.65
C LYS A 268 18.19 9.33 -39.89
N LYS A 269 19.23 8.64 -40.36
CA LYS A 269 19.15 7.77 -41.53
C LYS A 269 18.26 6.55 -41.26
N GLU A 270 18.36 5.94 -40.08
CA GLU A 270 17.49 4.83 -39.67
C GLU A 270 16.00 5.21 -39.75
N ILE A 271 15.62 6.36 -39.18
CA ILE A 271 14.24 6.89 -39.25
C ILE A 271 13.81 7.17 -40.70
N PHE A 272 14.72 7.62 -41.55
CA PHE A 272 14.45 7.83 -42.98
C PHE A 272 14.28 6.52 -43.75
N ASP A 273 15.12 5.52 -43.53
CA ASP A 273 15.04 4.22 -44.18
C ASP A 273 13.75 3.48 -43.74
N GLU A 274 13.29 3.66 -42.50
CA GLU A 274 11.95 3.24 -42.03
C GLU A 274 10.82 4.00 -42.77
N TYR A 275 10.92 5.33 -42.91
CA TYR A 275 9.95 6.14 -43.66
C TYR A 275 9.82 5.69 -45.13
N ILE A 276 10.94 5.48 -45.82
CA ILE A 276 10.96 4.96 -47.20
C ILE A 276 10.34 3.55 -47.25
N THR A 277 10.62 2.70 -46.27
CA THR A 277 10.03 1.35 -46.16
C THR A 277 8.51 1.41 -46.02
N HIS A 278 7.98 2.29 -45.17
CA HIS A 278 6.53 2.50 -45.05
C HIS A 278 5.93 3.17 -46.30
N LEU A 279 6.63 4.06 -47.01
CA LEU A 279 6.17 4.56 -48.32
C LEU A 279 6.03 3.42 -49.33
N LEU A 280 7.00 2.50 -49.38
CA LEU A 280 6.98 1.31 -50.25
C LEU A 280 5.84 0.35 -49.88
N GLU A 281 5.61 0.08 -48.60
CA GLU A 281 4.46 -0.73 -48.16
C GLU A 281 3.12 -0.06 -48.51
N LYS A 282 3.00 1.24 -48.25
CA LYS A 282 1.82 2.06 -48.57
C LYS A 282 1.57 2.16 -50.07
N ALA A 283 2.57 1.94 -50.92
CA ALA A 283 2.42 1.76 -52.36
C ALA A 283 1.92 0.35 -52.71
N LYS A 284 2.56 -0.70 -52.19
CA LYS A 284 2.15 -2.12 -52.37
C LYS A 284 0.70 -2.36 -51.92
N GLU A 285 0.28 -1.78 -50.81
CA GLU A 285 -1.08 -1.91 -50.28
C GLU A 285 -2.13 -1.18 -51.13
N LYS A 286 -1.78 -0.03 -51.74
CA LYS A 286 -2.62 0.63 -52.75
C LYS A 286 -2.76 -0.22 -54.01
N GLU A 287 -1.69 -0.90 -54.43
CA GLU A 287 -1.72 -1.83 -55.55
C GLU A 287 -2.57 -3.07 -55.24
N ARG A 288 -2.40 -3.69 -54.07
CA ARG A 288 -3.22 -4.81 -53.61
C ARG A 288 -4.71 -4.46 -53.62
N LYS A 289 -5.09 -3.32 -53.02
CA LYS A 289 -6.47 -2.79 -53.05
C LYS A 289 -7.00 -2.56 -54.47
N ARG A 290 -6.18 -2.03 -55.39
CA ARG A 290 -6.54 -1.89 -56.82
C ARG A 290 -6.74 -3.25 -57.51
N SER A 291 -5.95 -4.26 -57.14
CA SER A 291 -6.08 -5.62 -57.66
C SER A 291 -7.35 -6.31 -57.17
N GLU A 292 -7.63 -6.22 -55.86
CA GLU A 292 -8.87 -6.71 -55.25
C GLU A 292 -10.12 -6.05 -55.85
N GLU A 293 -10.08 -4.74 -56.09
CA GLU A 293 -11.19 -4.01 -56.72
C GLU A 293 -11.42 -4.46 -58.18
N LYS A 294 -10.36 -4.69 -58.96
CA LYS A 294 -10.44 -5.27 -60.31
C LYS A 294 -11.05 -6.68 -60.27
N ALA A 295 -10.52 -7.57 -59.44
CA ALA A 295 -11.00 -8.95 -59.30
C ALA A 295 -12.48 -9.01 -58.86
N LYS A 296 -12.90 -8.09 -57.98
CA LYS A 296 -14.31 -7.94 -57.58
C LYS A 296 -15.20 -7.52 -58.75
N LYS A 297 -14.79 -6.51 -59.53
CA LYS A 297 -15.50 -6.03 -60.73
C LYS A 297 -15.59 -7.09 -61.82
N GLU A 298 -14.53 -7.88 -62.00
CA GLU A 298 -14.49 -9.00 -62.94
C GLU A 298 -15.44 -10.12 -62.52
N LYS A 299 -15.42 -10.51 -61.24
CA LYS A 299 -16.36 -11.50 -60.68
C LYS A 299 -17.81 -11.06 -60.83
N GLU A 300 -18.11 -9.79 -60.62
CA GLU A 300 -19.46 -9.23 -60.80
C GLU A 300 -19.90 -9.28 -62.27
N ARG A 301 -19.00 -9.02 -63.24
CA ARG A 301 -19.27 -9.24 -64.67
C ARG A 301 -19.56 -10.71 -64.97
N GLY A 302 -18.74 -11.63 -64.49
CA GLY A 302 -18.93 -13.07 -64.68
C GLY A 302 -20.23 -13.60 -64.07
N GLU A 303 -20.64 -13.12 -62.90
CA GLU A 303 -21.96 -13.44 -62.31
C GLU A 303 -23.12 -12.85 -63.13
N ARG A 304 -22.97 -11.64 -63.68
CA ARG A 304 -23.96 -11.02 -64.58
C ARG A 304 -24.10 -11.73 -65.92
N GLU A 305 -23.01 -12.25 -66.48
CA GLU A 305 -23.01 -13.02 -67.73
C GLU A 305 -23.60 -14.42 -67.54
N ARG A 306 -23.22 -15.13 -66.48
CA ARG A 306 -23.84 -16.41 -66.08
C ARG A 306 -25.35 -16.27 -65.81
N ARG A 307 -25.83 -15.08 -65.42
CA ARG A 307 -27.25 -14.78 -65.33
C ARG A 307 -27.90 -14.64 -66.72
N LYS A 308 -27.34 -13.81 -67.61
CA LYS A 308 -27.82 -13.67 -69.00
C LYS A 308 -27.84 -15.01 -69.76
N GLU A 309 -26.84 -15.87 -69.55
CA GLU A 309 -26.74 -17.19 -70.17
C GLU A 309 -27.88 -18.11 -69.72
N LYS A 310 -28.23 -18.09 -68.42
CA LYS A 310 -29.39 -18.82 -67.89
C LYS A 310 -30.69 -18.28 -68.47
N GLU A 311 -30.87 -16.96 -68.50
CA GLU A 311 -32.04 -16.30 -69.10
C GLU A 311 -32.19 -16.61 -70.60
N ARG A 312 -31.09 -16.87 -71.34
CA ARG A 312 -31.14 -17.40 -72.72
C ARG A 312 -31.55 -18.87 -72.78
N LYS A 313 -30.88 -19.74 -72.02
CA LYS A 313 -31.17 -21.19 -71.97
C LYS A 313 -32.58 -21.52 -71.44
N GLU A 314 -33.18 -20.61 -70.69
CA GLU A 314 -34.57 -20.69 -70.24
C GLU A 314 -35.54 -20.39 -71.40
N LYS A 315 -35.31 -19.32 -72.16
CA LYS A 315 -36.10 -18.97 -73.36
C LYS A 315 -35.98 -19.99 -74.50
N GLU A 316 -34.81 -20.60 -74.70
CA GLU A 316 -34.64 -21.69 -75.67
C GLU A 316 -35.49 -22.92 -75.32
N ARG A 317 -35.66 -23.21 -74.02
CA ARG A 317 -36.53 -24.30 -73.53
C ARG A 317 -38.02 -23.96 -73.58
N GLU A 318 -38.35 -22.68 -73.55
CA GLU A 318 -39.71 -22.16 -73.77
C GLU A 318 -40.10 -22.32 -75.24
N HIS A 319 -39.30 -21.79 -76.16
CA HIS A 319 -39.49 -21.94 -77.62
C HIS A 319 -39.40 -23.40 -78.12
N GLY A 320 -38.71 -24.28 -77.38
CA GLY A 320 -38.68 -25.71 -77.66
C GLY A 320 -40.00 -26.45 -77.37
N ARG A 321 -40.94 -25.84 -76.62
CA ARG A 321 -42.23 -26.46 -76.27
C ARG A 321 -43.32 -26.19 -77.31
N ASP A 322 -43.41 -24.96 -77.84
CA ASP A 322 -44.37 -24.59 -78.90
C ASP A 322 -44.25 -25.47 -80.17
N ARG A 323 -43.09 -26.10 -80.40
CA ARG A 323 -42.87 -27.04 -81.52
C ARG A 323 -43.13 -28.52 -81.20
N GLY A 324 -43.48 -28.86 -79.96
CA GLY A 324 -43.77 -30.23 -79.53
C GLY A 324 -45.25 -30.61 -79.55
N GLU A 325 -46.16 -29.63 -79.49
CA GLU A 325 -47.57 -29.84 -79.11
C GLU A 325 -48.54 -30.20 -80.26
N GLU A 326 -48.02 -30.71 -81.38
CA GLU A 326 -48.85 -31.15 -82.52
C GLU A 326 -48.83 -32.66 -82.84
N ARG A 327 -48.07 -33.49 -82.09
CA ARG A 327 -47.84 -34.90 -82.51
C ARG A 327 -47.82 -35.97 -81.42
N SER A 328 -48.84 -35.99 -80.56
CA SER A 328 -49.07 -37.10 -79.60
C SER A 328 -50.56 -37.33 -79.25
N LYS A 329 -51.25 -38.17 -80.04
CA LYS A 329 -52.52 -38.83 -79.69
C LYS A 329 -52.52 -40.26 -80.24
N LYS A 330 -53.23 -41.19 -79.54
CA LYS A 330 -53.26 -42.66 -79.75
C LYS A 330 -51.91 -43.34 -79.42
N ILE A 331 -51.81 -44.53 -78.81
CA ILE A 331 -52.74 -45.61 -78.34
C ILE A 331 -52.14 -46.05 -76.95
N GLU A 332 -52.84 -46.29 -75.82
CA GLU A 332 -53.75 -47.42 -75.44
C GLU A 332 -53.11 -48.83 -75.66
N THR A 333 -53.28 -49.89 -74.84
CA THR A 333 -54.11 -50.17 -73.65
C THR A 333 -53.54 -51.35 -72.81
N GLU A 334 -53.92 -51.48 -71.51
CA GLU A 334 -54.13 -52.73 -70.71
C GLU A 334 -52.99 -53.76 -70.41
N SER A 335 -53.00 -54.60 -69.36
CA SER A 335 -53.82 -54.68 -68.10
C SER A 335 -53.14 -55.53 -66.98
N GLY A 336 -53.48 -55.25 -65.70
CA GLY A 336 -53.37 -56.12 -64.49
C GLY A 336 -52.00 -56.29 -63.79
N ASP A 337 -51.89 -56.53 -62.46
CA ASP A 337 -52.80 -56.53 -61.28
C ASP A 337 -51.95 -56.96 -60.02
N VAL A 338 -52.20 -56.81 -58.70
CA VAL A 338 -52.90 -55.94 -57.69
C VAL A 338 -52.31 -56.30 -56.29
N ASP A 339 -52.45 -55.61 -55.14
CA ASP A 339 -53.06 -54.32 -54.77
C ASP A 339 -51.93 -53.38 -54.25
N ALA A 340 -51.32 -53.49 -53.05
CA ALA A 340 -51.89 -53.64 -51.70
C ALA A 340 -51.64 -52.35 -50.87
N LYS A 341 -52.65 -51.47 -50.84
CA LYS A 341 -53.12 -50.52 -49.80
C LYS A 341 -52.28 -50.21 -48.54
N GLU A 342 -52.37 -49.01 -47.93
CA GLU A 342 -53.19 -47.81 -48.19
C GLU A 342 -52.43 -46.51 -47.82
N ALA A 343 -52.95 -45.34 -48.20
CA ALA A 343 -52.29 -44.04 -48.09
C ALA A 343 -52.95 -43.05 -47.10
N ARG A 344 -52.17 -42.05 -46.66
CA ARG A 344 -52.53 -40.62 -46.49
C ARG A 344 -51.23 -39.81 -46.28
N LYS A 345 -50.82 -38.76 -47.02
CA LYS A 345 -51.46 -37.64 -47.78
C LYS A 345 -51.30 -36.29 -47.03
N ARG A 346 -50.22 -35.55 -47.38
CA ARG A 346 -49.96 -34.08 -47.29
C ARG A 346 -48.43 -33.90 -47.50
N GLU A 347 -47.86 -33.52 -48.64
CA GLU A 347 -48.14 -32.48 -49.66
C GLU A 347 -47.63 -31.06 -49.27
N LYS A 348 -46.84 -30.43 -50.17
CA LYS A 348 -46.39 -29.00 -50.23
C LYS A 348 -45.53 -28.48 -49.05
N GLU A 349 -44.38 -27.81 -49.20
CA GLU A 349 -43.71 -27.15 -50.33
C GLU A 349 -42.39 -26.45 -49.87
N LYS A 350 -41.57 -26.01 -50.84
CA LYS A 350 -40.68 -24.81 -50.78
C LYS A 350 -39.46 -24.81 -49.84
N ASP A 351 -38.43 -25.52 -50.28
CA ASP A 351 -37.05 -24.99 -50.24
C ASP A 351 -37.02 -23.57 -50.87
N ARG A 352 -36.44 -22.60 -50.15
CA ARG A 352 -36.16 -21.25 -50.68
C ARG A 352 -34.89 -20.60 -50.11
N LYS A 353 -33.73 -21.18 -50.45
CA LYS A 353 -32.45 -20.49 -50.73
C LYS A 353 -31.90 -19.48 -49.69
N HIS A 354 -30.82 -19.91 -49.04
CA HIS A 354 -29.60 -19.13 -48.69
C HIS A 354 -29.58 -17.59 -48.88
N ARG A 355 -29.14 -16.88 -47.83
CA ARG A 355 -28.14 -15.81 -47.98
C ARG A 355 -27.14 -15.77 -46.81
N LYS A 356 -25.86 -16.06 -47.14
CA LYS A 356 -24.61 -15.71 -46.40
C LYS A 356 -24.41 -16.15 -44.93
N ARG A 357 -23.63 -17.24 -44.79
CA ARG A 357 -22.31 -17.31 -44.07
C ARG A 357 -21.65 -15.92 -43.84
N ARG A 358 -20.89 -15.64 -42.76
CA ARG A 358 -20.20 -16.46 -41.72
C ARG A 358 -20.34 -15.78 -40.32
N GLN A 359 -20.33 -16.52 -39.19
CA GLN A 359 -19.23 -16.64 -38.17
C GLN A 359 -18.76 -15.33 -37.51
N ASN A 360 -18.43 -15.26 -36.20
CA ASN A 360 -18.28 -16.33 -35.19
C ASN A 360 -18.56 -15.78 -33.76
N GLU A 361 -18.72 -16.70 -32.78
CA GLU A 361 -18.49 -16.58 -31.31
C GLU A 361 -19.13 -15.42 -30.49
N GLY A 362 -19.49 -15.72 -29.23
CA GLY A 362 -19.99 -14.74 -28.25
C GLY A 362 -21.19 -15.20 -27.42
N ASP A 363 -20.88 -15.89 -26.32
CA ASP A 363 -21.67 -16.41 -25.19
C ASP A 363 -23.12 -15.97 -24.89
N GLU A 364 -23.83 -16.93 -24.29
CA GLU A 364 -24.91 -16.87 -23.28
C GLU A 364 -25.96 -15.75 -23.24
N ILE A 365 -27.25 -16.16 -23.09
CA ILE A 365 -28.05 -15.80 -21.90
C ILE A 365 -29.30 -16.69 -21.77
N SER A 366 -29.48 -17.27 -20.58
CA SER A 366 -30.78 -17.52 -19.90
C SER A 366 -30.49 -18.12 -18.51
N SER A 367 -31.03 -17.63 -17.39
CA SER A 367 -31.81 -16.42 -17.12
C SER A 367 -32.05 -16.30 -15.61
N ASP A 368 -31.91 -15.12 -15.00
CA ASP A 368 -33.03 -14.43 -14.32
C ASP A 368 -32.62 -13.10 -13.66
N LYS A 369 -33.59 -12.15 -13.63
CA LYS A 369 -33.95 -11.15 -12.59
C LYS A 369 -32.84 -10.30 -11.90
N GLU A 370 -33.07 -9.04 -11.50
CA GLU A 370 -34.31 -8.24 -11.41
C GLU A 370 -34.05 -6.72 -11.58
N ASP A 371 -35.13 -5.93 -11.64
CA ASP A 371 -35.30 -4.45 -11.59
C ASP A 371 -34.07 -3.50 -11.77
N ARG A 372 -34.03 -2.66 -12.82
CA ARG A 372 -34.72 -1.36 -13.02
C ARG A 372 -34.18 -0.18 -12.18
N GLU A 373 -33.41 0.72 -12.81
CA GLU A 373 -33.85 2.09 -13.14
C GLU A 373 -32.84 2.82 -14.09
N ASP A 374 -33.37 3.64 -15.01
CA ASP A 374 -32.73 4.51 -16.02
C ASP A 374 -33.88 5.46 -16.51
N PRO A 375 -33.69 6.65 -17.15
CA PRO A 375 -32.46 7.14 -17.76
C PRO A 375 -32.12 8.63 -17.64
N LYS A 376 -30.91 9.00 -18.09
CA LYS A 376 -30.71 9.94 -19.23
C LYS A 376 -29.25 10.07 -19.69
N LYS A 377 -28.95 9.55 -20.89
CA LYS A 377 -27.77 9.90 -21.69
C LYS A 377 -28.03 11.13 -22.56
N ALA A 378 -27.03 11.99 -22.74
CA ALA A 378 -26.92 12.85 -23.93
C ALA A 378 -25.45 13.21 -24.24
N ARG A 379 -24.86 12.57 -25.27
CA ARG A 379 -23.69 13.09 -25.99
C ARG A 379 -24.16 13.74 -27.29
N ARG A 380 -23.72 14.96 -27.63
CA ARG A 380 -23.70 15.50 -29.01
C ARG A 380 -22.46 16.38 -29.26
N HIS A 381 -22.22 16.72 -30.52
CA HIS A 381 -20.93 17.15 -31.06
C HIS A 381 -20.71 18.68 -31.12
N ARG A 382 -19.44 19.03 -31.38
CA ARG A 382 -18.86 20.35 -31.74
C ARG A 382 -19.72 21.25 -32.65
N SER A 383 -19.54 22.57 -32.51
CA SER A 383 -19.37 23.51 -33.64
C SER A 383 -18.61 24.79 -33.20
N ASP A 384 -18.01 25.48 -34.17
CA ASP A 384 -17.15 26.69 -34.02
C ASP A 384 -17.79 27.94 -33.39
N GLY A 385 -16.93 28.84 -32.88
CA GLY A 385 -17.29 30.23 -32.51
C GLY A 385 -16.05 31.13 -32.32
N LYS A 386 -15.73 31.99 -33.31
CA LYS A 386 -14.54 32.87 -33.32
C LYS A 386 -14.75 34.18 -32.54
N LYS A 387 -13.69 34.66 -31.82
CA LYS A 387 -13.24 36.07 -31.56
C LYS A 387 -12.67 36.21 -30.12
N SER A 388 -11.79 37.17 -29.77
CA SER A 388 -10.82 37.98 -30.54
C SER A 388 -10.01 38.92 -29.62
N ARG A 389 -8.66 38.83 -29.61
CA ARG A 389 -7.71 39.83 -29.05
C ARG A 389 -7.82 40.03 -27.52
N LYS A 390 -6.84 40.60 -26.79
CA LYS A 390 -5.80 41.59 -27.16
C LYS A 390 -4.52 41.42 -26.29
N HIS A 391 -3.34 41.59 -26.88
CA HIS A 391 -2.05 41.70 -26.16
C HIS A 391 -1.85 43.11 -25.57
N VAL A 392 -1.15 43.21 -24.44
CA VAL A 392 -0.21 44.31 -24.10
C VAL A 392 0.94 43.70 -23.27
N ASN A 393 2.19 44.12 -23.53
CA ASN A 393 3.40 43.72 -22.79
C ASN A 393 3.68 44.71 -21.64
N GLY A 394 4.50 44.37 -20.64
CA GLY A 394 4.71 45.29 -19.49
C GLY A 394 5.86 45.03 -18.52
N ASN A 395 7.08 44.88 -19.05
CA ASN A 395 8.40 45.22 -18.46
C ASN A 395 8.83 44.82 -17.02
N GLU A 396 10.12 44.53 -16.90
CA GLU A 396 10.90 44.56 -15.65
C GLU A 396 11.08 46.01 -15.14
N SER A 397 11.30 46.17 -13.82
CA SER A 397 12.42 46.98 -13.30
C SER A 397 12.68 46.68 -11.82
N ASP A 398 13.96 46.68 -11.44
CA ASP A 398 14.45 46.68 -10.05
C ASP A 398 14.36 48.09 -9.43
N SER A 399 14.33 48.21 -8.08
CA SER A 399 14.64 49.44 -7.32
C SER A 399 14.86 49.18 -5.81
N GLU A 400 16.02 49.57 -5.27
CA GLU A 400 16.22 49.78 -3.83
C GLU A 400 15.41 51.00 -3.30
N GLY A 401 15.05 51.08 -2.00
CA GLY A 401 14.15 52.16 -1.55
C GLY A 401 14.01 52.55 -0.06
N ARG A 402 14.87 52.08 0.86
CA ARG A 402 15.11 52.58 2.24
C ARG A 402 14.05 53.39 3.05
N HIS A 403 13.86 52.94 4.30
CA HIS A 403 13.56 53.71 5.53
C HIS A 403 12.13 54.25 5.81
N LYS A 404 11.58 53.78 6.94
CA LYS A 404 11.12 54.67 8.03
C LYS A 404 11.56 54.11 9.39
N ARG A 405 11.86 54.99 10.36
CA ARG A 405 12.41 54.66 11.68
C ARG A 405 11.44 55.01 12.80
N HIS A 406 11.33 54.13 13.79
CA HIS A 406 11.10 54.39 15.23
C HIS A 406 11.51 53.07 15.94
N ARG A 407 12.37 52.97 16.97
CA ARG A 407 12.92 53.90 17.99
C ARG A 407 11.83 54.61 18.80
N ARG A 408 11.70 54.38 20.12
CA ARG A 408 12.75 54.24 21.16
C ARG A 408 12.27 53.27 22.29
N GLU A 409 13.01 52.25 22.78
CA GLU A 409 14.26 52.19 23.61
C GLU A 409 14.00 52.38 25.13
N HIS A 410 14.46 51.43 25.98
CA HIS A 410 14.78 51.55 27.43
C HIS A 410 13.62 51.59 28.48
N ARG A 411 13.78 51.15 29.77
CA ARG A 411 14.92 50.60 30.55
C ARG A 411 14.47 49.85 31.84
N HIS A 412 15.37 49.02 32.43
CA HIS A 412 15.53 48.48 33.83
C HIS A 412 14.31 48.35 34.82
N GLY A 413 14.25 47.41 35.78
CA GLY A 413 15.12 46.26 36.13
C GLY A 413 15.39 46.08 37.66
N SER A 414 15.89 44.89 38.06
CA SER A 414 16.55 44.55 39.36
C SER A 414 15.71 43.98 40.54
N ARG A 415 16.37 43.10 41.34
CA ARG A 415 16.08 42.62 42.74
C ARG A 415 14.97 41.58 42.97
N ARG A 416 15.10 40.61 43.91
CA ARG A 416 16.26 40.01 44.64
C ARG A 416 15.82 38.77 45.49
N ASN A 417 16.77 37.85 45.79
CA ASN A 417 16.73 36.78 46.84
C ASN A 417 15.62 35.69 46.73
N GLY A 418 15.71 34.51 47.36
CA GLY A 418 16.89 33.80 47.91
C GLY A 418 16.73 33.18 49.31
N ASP A 419 16.80 31.83 49.40
CA ASP A 419 17.04 30.94 50.56
C ASP A 419 17.66 29.62 49.98
N LEU A 420 18.52 28.78 50.58
CA LEU A 420 18.83 28.36 51.97
C LEU A 420 18.03 27.16 52.51
N GLU A 421 18.60 25.96 52.41
CA GLU A 421 18.54 24.92 53.46
C GLU A 421 19.64 23.84 53.27
N ASP A 422 20.15 23.36 54.42
CA ASP A 422 20.90 22.16 54.83
C ASP A 422 21.55 21.15 53.84
N GLY A 423 22.55 20.36 54.28
CA GLY A 423 23.20 20.33 55.60
C GLY A 423 23.35 18.93 56.19
N GLU A 424 24.23 18.10 55.62
CA GLU A 424 24.52 16.75 56.14
C GLU A 424 26.03 16.56 56.39
N LEU A 425 26.37 16.11 57.60
CA LEU A 425 27.73 15.80 58.03
C LEU A 425 27.90 14.27 58.10
N GLY A 426 28.87 13.73 57.37
CA GLY A 426 29.36 12.36 57.54
C GLY A 426 30.71 12.36 58.25
N GLU A 427 30.75 11.86 59.48
CA GLU A 427 31.97 11.30 60.07
C GLU A 427 32.10 9.81 59.67
N ASP A 428 33.14 9.13 60.17
CA ASP A 428 33.56 7.75 59.85
C ASP A 428 34.10 7.56 58.41
N GLY A 429 35.15 6.77 58.16
CA GLY A 429 36.03 6.02 59.06
C GLY A 429 37.08 5.21 58.28
N GLU A 430 38.01 4.55 58.99
CA GLU A 430 39.08 3.65 58.46
C GLU A 430 40.15 4.32 57.55
N ILE A 431 41.43 4.43 57.95
CA ILE A 431 42.44 3.38 58.17
C ILE A 431 42.82 2.62 56.88
N ARG A 432 43.91 3.04 56.23
CA ARG A 432 45.19 2.31 56.33
C ARG A 432 46.41 3.14 55.94
#